data_AF-A0A7I8MYX8-F1
#
_entry.id   AF-A0A7I8MYX8-F1
#
_cell.length_a   1.000
_cell.length_b   1.000
_cell.length_c   1.000
_cell.angle_alpha   90.00
_cell.angle_beta   90.00
_cell.angle_gamma   90.00
#
_symmetry.space_group_name_H-M   'P 1'
#
loop_
_entity.id
_entity.type
_entity.pdbx_description
1 polymer ?
#
loop_
_entity_poly.entity_id
_entity_poly.type
_entity_poly.pdbx_seq_one_letter_code
_entity_poly.pdbx_strand_id
1 'polypeptide(L)'
;MPDGTEVAHVLFGQSDPNQTGKRIIMDDSAHLYPVKNIPDIHTWEALALFKKRAEEFIHIQDSIAPESNRHRWATFEQQMCTEDSHIPSDETLKFFYDAFRFCYAKQEASNFQNITGIISKVTIGEHERAYLESLKFQWNVAETRIFTDSLVDRDISGKEIMDLWFEEECDHCDREEKERLYISRNLQCDEASRVFLFQTVLAAGEPLRLLYDVIEPLASENLVVSVPDFFISCA
;
A
#
# COMPACT_ATOMS: atom_id res chain seq x y z
N MET A 1 46.71 -0.36 -14.60
CA MET A 1 46.12 -1.24 -15.62
C MET A 1 47.18 -2.19 -16.13
N PRO A 2 46.84 -3.45 -16.47
CA PRO A 2 46.12 -4.50 -15.72
C PRO A 2 47.17 -5.57 -15.27
N ASP A 3 46.89 -6.65 -14.54
CA ASP A 3 46.10 -7.78 -15.02
C ASP A 3 45.95 -8.87 -13.94
N GLY A 4 44.79 -9.53 -13.96
CA GLY A 4 44.60 -10.92 -13.59
C GLY A 4 44.76 -11.35 -12.13
N THR A 5 43.66 -11.55 -11.42
CA THR A 5 43.35 -12.86 -10.82
C THR A 5 41.85 -13.01 -10.58
N GLU A 6 41.13 -13.55 -11.57
CA GLU A 6 40.00 -14.44 -11.32
C GLU A 6 40.56 -15.86 -11.29
N VAL A 7 40.30 -16.62 -10.23
CA VAL A 7 40.10 -18.07 -10.34
C VAL A 7 39.03 -18.50 -9.33
N ALA A 8 37.86 -18.82 -9.88
CA ALA A 8 36.81 -19.57 -9.23
C ALA A 8 37.14 -21.08 -9.27
N HIS A 9 36.84 -21.77 -8.17
CA HIS A 9 36.56 -23.21 -8.10
C HIS A 9 35.52 -23.35 -6.97
N VAL A 10 34.38 -24.04 -7.09
CA VAL A 10 34.18 -25.48 -7.34
C VAL A 10 32.73 -25.68 -7.84
N LEU A 11 32.54 -26.10 -9.10
CA LEU A 11 32.10 -27.43 -9.59
C LEU A 11 30.74 -27.98 -9.09
N PHE A 12 29.79 -27.98 -10.04
CA PHE A 12 28.82 -29.01 -10.45
C PHE A 12 28.17 -29.96 -9.43
N GLY A 13 26.84 -29.84 -9.33
CA GLY A 13 25.92 -30.96 -9.18
C GLY A 13 24.95 -30.98 -10.37
N GLN A 14 24.86 -32.11 -11.08
CA GLN A 14 23.99 -32.32 -12.24
C GLN A 14 22.51 -32.52 -11.84
N SER A 15 21.65 -31.69 -12.44
CA SER A 15 20.28 -31.93 -12.95
C SER A 15 19.29 -32.88 -12.24
N ASP A 16 18.15 -32.32 -11.85
CA ASP A 16 16.83 -32.98 -11.90
C ASP A 16 15.96 -32.23 -12.95
N PRO A 17 15.51 -32.88 -14.05
CA PRO A 17 14.75 -32.22 -15.11
C PRO A 17 13.24 -32.04 -14.81
N ASN A 18 12.77 -32.31 -13.59
CA ASN A 18 11.33 -32.21 -13.24
C ASN A 18 10.96 -31.16 -12.19
N GLN A 19 11.82 -30.20 -11.86
CA GLN A 19 11.41 -29.07 -11.03
C GLN A 19 10.82 -27.94 -11.89
N THR A 20 9.49 -27.88 -11.95
CA THR A 20 8.71 -26.66 -12.18
C THR A 20 8.90 -25.70 -10.99
N GLY A 21 10.13 -25.22 -10.82
CA GLY A 21 10.42 -24.05 -10.01
C GLY A 21 10.05 -22.83 -10.83
N LYS A 22 9.01 -22.10 -10.42
CA LYS A 22 8.88 -20.68 -10.78
C LYS A 22 10.23 -20.03 -10.41
N ARG A 23 11.05 -19.72 -11.41
CA ARG A 23 12.17 -18.80 -11.23
C ARG A 23 11.56 -17.48 -10.80
N ILE A 24 11.64 -17.20 -9.50
CA ILE A 24 11.62 -15.83 -9.03
C ILE A 24 12.89 -15.24 -9.65
N ILE A 25 12.71 -14.37 -10.65
CA ILE A 25 13.77 -13.48 -11.08
C ILE A 25 13.92 -12.53 -9.89
N MET A 26 14.79 -12.89 -8.93
CA MET A 26 15.28 -11.91 -7.98
C MET A 26 16.12 -10.95 -8.81
N ASP A 27 15.67 -9.70 -8.85
CA ASP A 27 16.46 -8.61 -9.36
C ASP A 27 17.74 -8.53 -8.52
N ASP A 28 18.91 -8.70 -9.14
CA ASP A 28 20.23 -8.66 -8.48
C ASP A 28 20.60 -7.23 -7.97
N SER A 29 19.64 -6.29 -8.02
CA SER A 29 19.77 -4.86 -7.71
C SER A 29 19.07 -4.43 -6.40
N ALA A 30 18.86 -5.38 -5.48
CA ALA A 30 18.27 -5.11 -4.17
C ALA A 30 19.31 -5.26 -3.05
N HIS A 31 19.60 -4.18 -2.32
CA HIS A 31 20.42 -4.26 -1.12
C HIS A 31 19.61 -4.80 0.07
N LEU A 32 20.04 -5.93 0.63
CA LEU A 32 19.44 -6.55 1.81
C LEU A 32 20.12 -6.05 3.08
N TYR A 33 19.33 -5.50 4.02
CA TYR A 33 19.84 -4.98 5.29
C TYR A 33 19.33 -5.79 6.49
N PRO A 34 20.21 -6.23 7.40
CA PRO A 34 19.81 -6.95 8.60
C PRO A 34 19.18 -6.02 9.64
N VAL A 35 18.13 -6.50 10.29
CA VAL A 35 17.40 -5.80 11.36
C VAL A 35 18.16 -5.88 12.70
N LYS A 36 18.15 -4.77 13.48
CA LYS A 36 18.93 -4.65 14.74
C LYS A 36 18.37 -5.47 15.90
N ASN A 37 17.04 -5.53 15.96
CA ASN A 37 16.29 -6.04 17.09
C ASN A 37 15.33 -7.08 16.54
N ILE A 38 15.47 -8.33 16.99
CA ILE A 38 14.51 -9.38 16.68
C ILE A 38 13.14 -8.88 17.15
N PRO A 39 12.16 -8.72 16.24
CA PRO A 39 10.83 -8.30 16.63
C PRO A 39 10.21 -9.27 17.64
N ASP A 40 9.39 -8.76 18.56
CA ASP A 40 8.59 -9.64 19.42
C ASP A 40 7.52 -10.38 18.61
N ILE A 41 6.90 -11.40 19.22
CA ILE A 41 5.93 -12.26 18.53
C ILE A 41 4.74 -11.47 17.96
N HIS A 42 4.26 -10.45 18.68
CA HIS A 42 3.14 -9.62 18.23
C HIS A 42 3.50 -8.76 17.03
N THR A 43 4.75 -8.30 16.98
CA THR A 43 5.30 -7.56 15.85
C THR A 43 5.38 -8.45 14.60
N TRP A 44 5.83 -9.70 14.76
CA TRP A 44 5.83 -10.68 13.67
C TRP A 44 4.43 -11.03 13.18
N GLU A 45 3.48 -11.22 14.10
CA GLU A 45 2.07 -11.46 13.79
C GLU A 45 1.47 -10.30 12.99
N ALA A 46 1.75 -9.06 13.38
CA ALA A 46 1.28 -7.87 12.67
C ALA A 46 1.87 -7.77 11.25
N LEU A 47 3.16 -8.02 11.08
CA LEU A 47 3.82 -8.02 9.77
C LEU A 47 3.28 -9.13 8.86
N ALA A 48 3.04 -10.33 9.41
CA ALA A 48 2.49 -11.45 8.65
C ALA A 48 1.04 -11.19 8.23
N LEU A 49 0.25 -10.61 9.14
CA LEU A 49 -1.12 -10.20 8.85
C LEU A 49 -1.14 -9.11 7.78
N PHE A 50 -0.27 -8.10 7.89
CA PHE A 50 -0.13 -7.07 6.86
C PHE A 50 0.19 -7.67 5.50
N LYS A 51 1.21 -8.54 5.42
CA LYS A 51 1.61 -9.14 4.14
C LYS A 51 0.45 -9.86 3.46
N LYS A 52 -0.31 -10.66 4.22
CA LYS A 52 -1.49 -11.37 3.73
C LYS A 52 -2.58 -10.40 3.22
N ARG A 53 -2.88 -9.35 3.98
CA ARG A 53 -3.93 -8.38 3.63
C ARG A 53 -3.52 -7.48 2.46
N ALA A 54 -2.26 -7.06 2.43
CA ALA A 54 -1.71 -6.29 1.34
C ALA A 54 -1.68 -7.09 0.04
N GLU A 55 -1.28 -8.36 0.08
CA GLU A 55 -1.34 -9.26 -1.10
C GLU A 55 -2.76 -9.38 -1.66
N GLU A 56 -3.75 -9.59 -0.78
CA GLU A 56 -5.17 -9.65 -1.15
C GLU A 56 -5.63 -8.35 -1.82
N PHE A 57 -5.32 -7.20 -1.21
CA PHE A 57 -5.65 -5.88 -1.78
C PHE A 57 -4.95 -5.62 -3.12
N ILE A 58 -3.65 -5.91 -3.23
CA ILE A 58 -2.85 -5.72 -4.44
C ILE A 58 -3.42 -6.53 -5.61
N HIS A 59 -3.80 -7.79 -5.36
CA HIS A 59 -4.41 -8.64 -6.37
C HIS A 59 -5.73 -8.06 -6.90
N ILE A 60 -6.57 -7.54 -6.00
CA ILE A 60 -7.83 -6.88 -6.38
C ILE A 60 -7.53 -5.58 -7.14
N GLN A 61 -6.58 -4.78 -6.67
CA GLN A 61 -6.15 -3.53 -7.31
C GLN A 61 -5.70 -3.77 -8.75
N ASP A 62 -4.91 -4.81 -9.00
CA ASP A 62 -4.41 -5.16 -10.35
C ASP A 62 -5.52 -5.61 -11.30
N SER A 63 -6.56 -6.24 -10.77
CA SER A 63 -7.74 -6.62 -11.57
C SER A 63 -8.60 -5.43 -11.98
N ILE A 64 -8.58 -4.36 -11.19
CA ILE A 64 -9.44 -3.17 -11.34
C ILE A 64 -8.74 -2.06 -12.12
N ALA A 65 -7.48 -1.79 -11.75
CA ALA A 65 -6.66 -0.75 -12.33
C ALA A 65 -5.27 -1.36 -12.61
N PRO A 66 -5.12 -2.03 -13.76
CA PRO A 66 -3.81 -2.52 -14.19
C PRO A 66 -2.80 -1.40 -14.18
N GLU A 67 -1.53 -1.72 -13.95
CA GLU A 67 -0.42 -0.78 -13.81
C GLU A 67 -0.38 0.28 -14.93
N SER A 68 -0.68 -0.11 -16.17
CA SER A 68 -0.78 0.76 -17.34
C SER A 68 -1.84 1.87 -17.24
N ASN A 69 -2.83 1.71 -16.36
CA ASN A 69 -3.93 2.64 -16.15
C ASN A 69 -3.89 3.32 -14.78
N ARG A 70 -3.07 2.88 -13.81
CA ARG A 70 -3.02 3.50 -12.47
C ARG A 70 -2.58 4.95 -12.51
N HIS A 71 -1.60 5.29 -13.34
CA HIS A 71 -1.19 6.68 -13.52
C HIS A 71 -2.32 7.54 -14.09
N ARG A 72 -3.15 6.99 -15.01
CA ARG A 72 -4.31 7.70 -15.55
C ARG A 72 -5.31 8.03 -14.43
N TRP A 73 -5.58 7.08 -13.53
CA TRP A 73 -6.48 7.31 -12.39
C TRP A 73 -5.89 8.22 -11.31
N ALA A 74 -4.56 8.18 -11.10
CA ALA A 74 -3.87 9.01 -10.13
C ALA A 74 -3.79 10.48 -10.55
N THR A 75 -3.65 10.76 -11.86
CA THR A 75 -3.61 12.13 -12.42
C THR A 75 -4.95 12.63 -12.95
N PHE A 76 -6.03 11.85 -12.78
CA PHE A 76 -7.36 12.21 -13.25
C PHE A 76 -7.89 13.40 -12.43
N GLU A 77 -7.57 14.61 -12.89
CA GLU A 77 -8.15 15.85 -12.38
C GLU A 77 -9.66 15.85 -12.69
N GLN A 78 -10.45 16.33 -11.73
CA GLN A 78 -11.92 16.31 -11.67
C GLN A 78 -12.67 16.84 -12.91
N GLN A 79 -11.99 17.41 -13.91
CA GLN A 79 -12.61 18.09 -15.05
C GLN A 79 -12.88 17.21 -16.28
N MET A 80 -12.47 15.94 -16.28
CA MET A 80 -12.60 15.08 -17.48
C MET A 80 -13.19 13.71 -17.13
N CYS A 81 -14.35 13.67 -16.47
CA CYS A 81 -15.19 12.48 -16.51
C CYS A 81 -15.80 12.35 -17.91
N THR A 82 -14.96 12.03 -18.90
CA THR A 82 -15.42 11.64 -20.24
C THR A 82 -15.95 10.22 -20.15
N GLU A 83 -17.09 9.97 -20.78
CA GLU A 83 -17.96 8.77 -20.75
C GLU A 83 -17.28 7.38 -20.90
N ASP A 84 -15.96 7.29 -21.12
CA ASP A 84 -15.20 6.06 -21.36
C ASP A 84 -14.37 5.56 -20.16
N SER A 85 -14.31 6.29 -19.04
CA SER A 85 -13.64 5.82 -17.81
C SER A 85 -14.62 5.01 -16.95
N HIS A 86 -14.83 3.74 -17.30
CA HIS A 86 -15.67 2.83 -16.51
C HIS A 86 -15.13 2.68 -15.08
N ILE A 87 -15.79 3.35 -14.13
CA ILE A 87 -15.70 3.02 -12.72
C ILE A 87 -16.09 1.54 -12.56
N PRO A 88 -15.35 0.74 -11.78
CA PRO A 88 -15.71 -0.65 -11.53
C PRO A 88 -17.12 -0.78 -10.92
N SER A 89 -17.75 -1.94 -11.07
CA SER A 89 -19.07 -2.19 -10.49
C SER A 89 -19.08 -1.99 -8.96
N ASP A 90 -20.24 -1.66 -8.40
CA ASP A 90 -20.41 -1.46 -6.95
C ASP A 90 -19.94 -2.67 -6.13
N GLU A 91 -20.18 -3.89 -6.62
CA GLU A 91 -19.70 -5.12 -5.98
C GLU A 91 -18.17 -5.17 -5.99
N THR A 92 -17.54 -4.86 -7.12
CA THR A 92 -16.08 -4.81 -7.26
C THR A 92 -15.46 -3.75 -6.36
N LEU A 93 -16.05 -2.56 -6.30
CA LEU A 93 -15.60 -1.49 -5.41
C LEU A 93 -15.76 -1.87 -3.94
N LYS A 94 -16.86 -2.53 -3.56
CA LYS A 94 -17.06 -3.03 -2.20
C LYS A 94 -15.94 -3.99 -1.80
N PHE A 95 -15.63 -4.98 -2.63
CA PHE A 95 -14.51 -5.90 -2.36
C PHE A 95 -13.17 -5.18 -2.26
N PHE A 96 -12.93 -4.21 -3.13
CA PHE A 96 -11.71 -3.38 -3.12
C PHE A 96 -11.57 -2.58 -1.82
N TYR A 97 -12.65 -1.93 -1.38
CA TYR A 97 -12.69 -1.15 -0.15
C TYR A 97 -12.57 -2.04 1.09
N ASP A 98 -13.28 -3.17 1.13
CA ASP A 98 -13.21 -4.12 2.26
C ASP A 98 -11.79 -4.68 2.43
N ALA A 99 -11.09 -4.96 1.34
CA ALA A 99 -9.68 -5.39 1.38
C ALA A 99 -8.76 -4.28 1.89
N PHE A 100 -8.94 -3.04 1.40
CA PHE A 100 -8.14 -1.88 1.81
C PHE A 100 -8.34 -1.52 3.28
N ARG A 101 -9.56 -1.64 3.80
CA ARG A 101 -9.93 -1.27 5.18
C ARG A 101 -8.97 -1.83 6.21
N PHE A 102 -8.55 -3.09 6.07
CA PHE A 102 -7.64 -3.75 7.02
C PHE A 102 -6.23 -3.13 7.06
N CYS A 103 -5.83 -2.44 6.00
CA CYS A 103 -4.56 -1.73 5.92
C CYS A 103 -4.69 -0.24 6.27
N TYR A 104 -5.92 0.28 6.37
CA TYR A 104 -6.21 1.68 6.67
C TYR A 104 -6.61 1.91 8.13
N ALA A 105 -7.61 1.16 8.61
CA ALA A 105 -8.31 1.46 9.86
C ALA A 105 -7.38 1.41 11.09
N LYS A 106 -7.46 2.42 11.96
CA LYS A 106 -6.50 2.64 13.07
C LYS A 106 -6.43 1.49 14.09
N GLN A 107 -7.53 0.76 14.25
CA GLN A 107 -7.67 -0.37 15.16
C GLN A 107 -7.04 -1.67 14.63
N GLU A 108 -6.68 -1.71 13.35
CA GLU A 108 -6.14 -2.90 12.70
C GLU A 108 -4.64 -3.02 12.93
N ALA A 109 -4.17 -4.19 13.35
CA ALA A 109 -2.74 -4.43 13.53
C ALA A 109 -1.96 -4.32 12.21
N SER A 110 -2.62 -4.59 11.08
CA SER A 110 -2.08 -4.46 9.72
C SER A 110 -2.16 -3.04 9.14
N ASN A 111 -2.56 -2.05 9.93
CA ASN A 111 -2.60 -0.66 9.48
C ASN A 111 -1.22 -0.18 8.97
N PHE A 112 -1.20 0.54 7.85
CA PHE A 112 0.01 1.02 7.18
C PHE A 112 0.93 1.85 8.11
N GLN A 113 0.36 2.77 8.90
CA GLN A 113 1.12 3.61 9.83
C GLN A 113 1.77 2.79 10.95
N ASN A 114 1.08 1.77 11.45
CA ASN A 114 1.58 0.83 12.45
C ASN A 114 2.74 0.01 11.88
N ILE A 115 2.57 -0.56 10.68
CA ILE A 115 3.59 -1.39 10.02
C ILE A 115 4.83 -0.59 9.68
N THR A 116 4.68 0.60 9.07
CA THR A 116 5.83 1.48 8.83
C THR A 116 6.51 1.91 10.12
N GLY A 117 5.75 2.14 11.21
CA GLY A 117 6.28 2.43 12.54
C GLY A 117 7.05 1.27 13.16
N ILE A 118 6.54 0.04 13.01
CA ILE A 118 7.23 -1.20 13.40
C ILE A 118 8.56 -1.31 12.67
N ILE A 119 8.55 -1.20 11.34
CA ILE A 119 9.75 -1.37 10.51
C ILE A 119 10.77 -0.27 10.84
N SER A 120 10.32 0.98 10.98
CA SER A 120 11.18 2.11 11.33
C SER A 120 11.98 1.88 12.63
N LYS A 121 11.41 1.19 13.62
CA LYS A 121 12.06 0.90 14.91
C LYS A 121 13.15 -0.16 14.81
N VAL A 122 13.02 -1.08 13.85
CA VAL A 122 13.91 -2.24 13.71
C VAL A 122 14.98 -2.03 12.64
N THR A 123 14.74 -1.09 11.72
CA THR A 123 15.66 -0.64 10.67
C THR A 123 16.77 0.28 11.18
N ILE A 124 18.00 0.04 10.72
CA ILE A 124 19.21 0.79 11.14
C ILE A 124 19.66 1.78 10.07
N GLY A 125 19.65 1.38 8.80
CA GLY A 125 20.26 2.16 7.74
C GLY A 125 19.46 3.40 7.39
N GLU A 126 20.20 4.42 6.96
CA GLU A 126 19.67 5.73 6.62
C GLU A 126 18.79 5.68 5.35
N HIS A 127 19.18 4.86 4.38
CA HIS A 127 18.44 4.69 3.12
C HIS A 127 17.07 4.04 3.34
N GLU A 128 17.01 2.99 4.15
CA GLU A 128 15.77 2.30 4.49
C GLU A 128 14.82 3.22 5.27
N ARG A 129 15.35 4.04 6.18
CA ARG A 129 14.55 5.04 6.88
C ARG A 129 14.05 6.11 5.92
N ALA A 130 14.90 6.64 5.05
CA ALA A 130 14.51 7.63 4.04
C ALA A 130 13.44 7.06 3.09
N TYR A 131 13.56 5.79 2.72
CA TYR A 131 12.56 5.08 1.92
C TYR A 131 11.22 4.97 2.65
N LEU A 132 11.20 4.51 3.91
CA LEU A 132 9.98 4.45 4.72
C LEU A 132 9.32 5.82 4.91
N GLU A 133 10.11 6.88 5.11
CA GLU A 133 9.59 8.25 5.18
C GLU A 133 9.00 8.71 3.84
N SER A 134 9.59 8.31 2.70
CA SER A 134 9.00 8.55 1.38
C SER A 134 7.65 7.85 1.23
N LEU A 135 7.52 6.59 1.67
CA LEU A 135 6.24 5.88 1.62
C LEU A 135 5.18 6.56 2.49
N LYS A 136 5.55 6.99 3.70
CA LYS A 136 4.65 7.78 4.57
C LYS A 136 4.24 9.10 3.94
N PHE A 137 5.17 9.78 3.27
CA PHE A 137 4.87 11.01 2.53
C PHE A 137 3.85 10.74 1.41
N GLN A 138 4.05 9.71 0.59
CA GLN A 138 3.10 9.34 -0.47
C GLN A 138 1.71 8.99 0.08
N TRP A 139 1.65 8.26 1.20
CA TRP A 139 0.41 7.97 1.91
C TRP A 139 -0.30 9.26 2.37
N ASN A 140 0.45 10.18 2.99
CA ASN A 140 -0.09 11.46 3.44
C ASN A 140 -0.57 12.34 2.28
N VAL A 141 0.11 12.31 1.14
CA VAL A 141 -0.36 13.01 -0.08
C VAL A 141 -1.72 12.47 -0.51
N ALA A 142 -1.93 11.14 -0.48
CA ALA A 142 -3.22 10.54 -0.78
C ALA A 142 -4.32 10.98 0.21
N GLU A 143 -3.99 10.99 1.51
CA GLU A 143 -4.92 11.43 2.57
C GLU A 143 -5.27 12.92 2.50
N THR A 144 -4.38 13.76 1.99
CA THR A 144 -4.55 15.23 1.98
C THR A 144 -5.11 15.77 0.65
N ARG A 145 -5.40 14.91 -0.33
CA ARG A 145 -6.13 15.32 -1.55
C ARG A 145 -7.45 15.96 -1.16
N ILE A 146 -7.86 17.00 -1.86
CA ILE A 146 -9.10 17.74 -1.58
C ILE A 146 -10.09 17.57 -2.74
N PHE A 147 -11.34 17.37 -2.39
CA PHE A 147 -12.50 17.38 -3.27
C PHE A 147 -13.52 18.37 -2.72
N THR A 148 -13.92 19.34 -3.55
CA THR A 148 -15.01 20.25 -3.20
C THR A 148 -16.32 19.56 -3.54
N ASP A 149 -17.07 19.19 -2.51
CA ASP A 149 -18.33 18.49 -2.67
C ASP A 149 -19.52 19.47 -2.68
N SER A 150 -20.30 19.45 -3.75
CA SER A 150 -21.44 20.35 -3.91
C SER A 150 -22.64 20.03 -2.99
N LEU A 151 -22.72 18.82 -2.45
CA LEU A 151 -23.77 18.40 -1.52
C LEU A 151 -23.50 18.91 -0.10
N VAL A 152 -22.22 19.00 0.28
CA VAL A 152 -21.80 19.43 1.62
C VAL A 152 -21.31 20.89 1.65
N ASP A 153 -21.20 21.53 0.47
CA ASP A 153 -20.74 22.91 0.26
C ASP A 153 -19.41 23.22 0.97
N ARG A 154 -18.52 22.23 0.97
CA ARG A 154 -17.19 22.35 1.56
C ARG A 154 -16.19 21.38 0.95
N ASP A 155 -14.94 21.64 1.24
CA ASP A 155 -13.83 20.76 0.93
C ASP A 155 -13.84 19.53 1.84
N ILE A 156 -13.71 18.36 1.21
CA ILE A 156 -13.57 17.05 1.83
C ILE A 156 -12.18 16.52 1.49
N SER A 157 -11.44 16.10 2.51
CA SER A 157 -10.12 15.48 2.30
C SER A 157 -10.23 13.99 1.95
N GLY A 158 -9.20 13.43 1.32
CA GLY A 158 -9.09 12.00 1.05
C GLY A 158 -9.19 11.17 2.33
N LYS A 159 -8.54 11.63 3.41
CA LYS A 159 -8.68 11.06 4.75
C LYS A 159 -10.11 11.05 5.22
N GLU A 160 -10.78 12.20 5.12
CA GLU A 160 -12.13 12.35 5.61
C GLU A 160 -13.12 11.45 4.86
N ILE A 161 -13.02 11.35 3.52
CA ILE A 161 -13.91 10.46 2.77
C ILE A 161 -13.64 8.98 3.08
N MET A 162 -12.37 8.61 3.31
CA MET A 162 -12.03 7.26 3.77
C MET A 162 -12.55 6.98 5.19
N ASP A 163 -12.40 7.92 6.12
CA ASP A 163 -12.92 7.79 7.48
C ASP A 163 -14.45 7.66 7.45
N LEU A 164 -15.16 8.48 6.66
CA LEU A 164 -16.61 8.41 6.49
C LEU A 164 -17.10 7.09 5.88
N TRP A 165 -16.28 6.44 5.05
CA TRP A 165 -16.61 5.18 4.40
C TRP A 165 -16.28 3.96 5.26
N PHE A 166 -15.14 3.99 5.97
CA PHE A 166 -14.64 2.87 6.76
C PHE A 166 -15.08 2.91 8.22
N GLU A 167 -15.59 4.03 8.73
CA GLU A 167 -16.19 4.12 10.06
C GLU A 167 -17.72 3.90 9.99
N GLU A 168 -18.16 2.73 9.51
CA GLU A 168 -19.50 2.21 9.81
C GLU A 168 -19.45 1.44 11.13
N GLU A 169 -19.84 2.12 12.22
CA GLU A 169 -20.50 1.63 13.44
C GLU A 169 -20.08 2.49 14.66
N CYS A 170 -20.93 3.45 15.01
CA CYS A 170 -20.93 4.11 16.32
C CYS A 170 -22.36 4.09 16.88
N ASP A 171 -22.61 3.24 17.87
CA ASP A 171 -23.93 2.99 18.48
C ASP A 171 -24.42 4.10 19.44
N HIS A 172 -23.72 5.25 19.54
CA HIS A 172 -24.05 6.34 20.46
C HIS A 172 -24.06 7.70 19.72
N CYS A 173 -25.24 8.13 19.27
CA CYS A 173 -25.40 9.28 18.37
C CYS A 173 -25.58 10.63 19.11
N ASP A 174 -24.57 11.48 19.04
CA ASP A 174 -24.66 12.93 19.29
C ASP A 174 -25.09 13.70 18.02
N ARG A 175 -25.24 15.03 18.10
CA ARG A 175 -25.70 15.87 16.97
C ARG A 175 -24.71 15.86 15.79
N GLU A 176 -23.42 15.94 16.10
CA GLU A 176 -22.33 15.89 15.12
C GLU A 176 -22.26 14.52 14.43
N GLU A 177 -22.56 13.45 15.18
CA GLU A 177 -22.64 12.08 14.67
C GLU A 177 -23.76 11.88 13.66
N LYS A 178 -24.93 12.50 13.89
CA LYS A 178 -26.07 12.45 12.94
C LYS A 178 -25.75 13.17 11.64
N GLU A 179 -25.04 14.28 11.72
CA GLU A 179 -24.58 15.02 10.55
C GLU A 179 -23.54 14.20 9.78
N ARG A 180 -22.61 13.55 10.49
CA ARG A 180 -21.63 12.62 9.91
C ARG A 180 -22.27 11.43 9.19
N LEU A 181 -23.26 10.77 9.81
CA LEU A 181 -23.99 9.66 9.22
C LEU A 181 -24.86 10.10 8.02
N TYR A 182 -25.43 11.30 8.08
CA TYR A 182 -26.15 11.90 6.96
C TYR A 182 -25.21 12.18 5.79
N ILE A 183 -24.05 12.79 6.05
CA ILE A 183 -23.01 13.05 5.05
C ILE A 183 -22.54 11.71 4.44
N SER A 184 -22.15 10.73 5.26
CA SER A 184 -21.70 9.40 4.79
C SER A 184 -22.71 8.74 3.85
N ARG A 185 -24.00 8.69 4.24
CA ARG A 185 -25.07 8.11 3.40
C ARG A 185 -25.27 8.84 2.08
N ASN A 186 -25.15 10.16 2.06
CA ASN A 186 -25.31 10.94 0.83
C ASN A 186 -24.07 10.83 -0.07
N LEU A 187 -22.86 10.84 0.49
CA LEU A 187 -21.62 10.63 -0.26
C LEU A 187 -21.55 9.23 -0.87
N GLN A 188 -22.15 8.22 -0.23
CA GLN A 188 -22.30 6.88 -0.81
C GLN A 188 -23.20 6.86 -2.06
N CYS A 189 -24.15 7.79 -2.16
CA CYS A 189 -25.07 7.90 -3.29
C CYS A 189 -24.53 8.80 -4.42
N ASP A 190 -23.55 9.65 -4.12
CA ASP A 190 -22.99 10.60 -5.08
C ASP A 190 -21.86 9.98 -5.92
N GLU A 191 -21.99 10.09 -7.24
CA GLU A 191 -21.01 9.51 -8.16
C GLU A 191 -19.63 10.18 -8.04
N ALA A 192 -19.57 11.50 -7.85
CA ALA A 192 -18.32 12.22 -7.75
C ALA A 192 -17.58 11.89 -6.45
N SER A 193 -18.28 11.82 -5.32
CA SER A 193 -17.71 11.38 -4.03
C SER A 193 -17.21 9.94 -4.13
N ARG A 194 -17.95 9.04 -4.80
CA ARG A 194 -17.51 7.66 -5.04
C ARG A 194 -16.25 7.56 -5.91
N VAL A 195 -16.16 8.36 -6.98
CA VAL A 195 -14.96 8.47 -7.81
C VAL A 195 -13.79 8.98 -6.98
N PHE A 196 -14.02 10.01 -6.18
CA PHE A 196 -12.97 10.59 -5.33
C PHE A 196 -12.47 9.58 -4.29
N LEU A 197 -13.37 8.83 -3.66
CA LEU A 197 -12.99 7.73 -2.77
C LEU A 197 -12.15 6.68 -3.51
N PHE A 198 -12.61 6.22 -4.68
CA PHE A 198 -11.90 5.22 -5.47
C PHE A 198 -10.49 5.69 -5.82
N GLN A 199 -10.34 6.92 -6.30
CA GLN A 199 -9.04 7.53 -6.61
C GLN A 199 -8.16 7.69 -5.38
N THR A 200 -8.74 8.04 -4.23
CA THR A 200 -8.03 8.17 -2.97
C THR A 200 -7.49 6.83 -2.50
N VAL A 201 -8.31 5.78 -2.51
CA VAL A 201 -7.90 4.41 -2.15
C VAL A 201 -6.86 3.87 -3.14
N LEU A 202 -7.02 4.14 -4.44
CA LEU A 202 -6.00 3.78 -5.43
C LEU A 202 -4.66 4.47 -5.16
N ALA A 203 -4.67 5.77 -4.84
CA ALA A 203 -3.47 6.54 -4.55
C ALA A 203 -2.80 6.08 -3.25
N ALA A 204 -3.57 5.78 -2.20
CA ALA A 204 -3.05 5.23 -0.94
C ALA A 204 -2.59 3.76 -1.08
N GLY A 205 -3.13 3.02 -2.05
CA GLY A 205 -2.74 1.66 -2.37
C GLY A 205 -1.32 1.52 -2.93
N GLU A 206 -0.78 2.56 -3.57
CA GLU A 206 0.56 2.53 -4.15
C GLU A 206 1.67 2.44 -3.09
N PRO A 207 1.76 3.33 -2.08
CA PRO A 207 2.75 3.18 -1.01
C PRO A 207 2.55 1.89 -0.21
N LEU A 208 1.32 1.37 -0.11
CA LEU A 208 1.04 0.07 0.49
C LEU A 208 1.65 -1.08 -0.31
N ARG A 209 1.53 -1.07 -1.65
CA ARG A 209 2.20 -2.04 -2.53
C ARG A 209 3.71 -1.99 -2.39
N LEU A 210 4.27 -0.79 -2.47
CA LEU A 210 5.70 -0.58 -2.30
C LEU A 210 6.18 -1.13 -0.94
N LEU A 211 5.41 -0.91 0.12
CA LEU A 211 5.69 -1.46 1.44
C LEU A 211 5.62 -3.00 1.46
N TYR A 212 4.65 -3.59 0.77
CA TYR A 212 4.53 -5.04 0.63
C TYR A 212 5.73 -5.66 -0.10
N ASP A 213 6.18 -5.04 -1.18
CA ASP A 213 7.29 -5.54 -2.01
C ASP A 213 8.62 -5.56 -1.25
N VAL A 214 8.84 -4.59 -0.35
CA VAL A 214 10.09 -4.48 0.42
C VAL A 214 10.13 -5.34 1.68
N ILE A 215 8.99 -5.86 2.14
CA ILE A 215 8.91 -6.78 3.28
C ILE A 215 9.07 -8.21 2.74
N GLU A 216 10.28 -8.76 2.84
CA GLU A 216 10.58 -10.13 2.44
C GLU A 216 9.71 -11.18 3.18
N PRO A 217 9.63 -12.44 2.70
CA PRO A 217 8.93 -13.50 3.43
C PRO A 217 9.53 -13.64 4.83
N LEU A 218 8.69 -13.43 5.84
CA LEU A 218 8.95 -13.55 7.29
C LEU A 218 9.35 -14.98 7.73
N ALA A 219 9.72 -15.84 6.79
CA ALA A 219 9.86 -17.29 6.94
C ALA A 219 11.17 -17.72 7.64
N SER A 220 12.07 -16.80 7.98
CA SER A 220 13.45 -17.15 8.38
C SER A 220 14.00 -16.42 9.61
N GLU A 221 13.14 -15.91 10.50
CA GLU A 221 13.54 -15.20 11.74
C GLU A 221 14.30 -13.88 11.52
N ASN A 222 14.57 -13.52 10.26
CA ASN A 222 15.25 -12.29 9.87
C ASN A 222 14.32 -11.47 8.98
N LEU A 223 13.84 -10.35 9.51
CA LEU A 223 13.13 -9.37 8.70
C LEU A 223 14.18 -8.68 7.84
N VAL A 224 14.03 -8.78 6.52
CA VAL A 224 14.89 -8.10 5.56
C VAL A 224 14.04 -7.05 4.86
N VAL A 225 14.53 -5.81 4.89
CA VAL A 225 13.95 -4.70 4.12
C VAL A 225 14.79 -4.55 2.87
N SER A 226 14.21 -4.82 1.72
CA SER A 226 14.82 -4.56 0.42
C SER A 226 14.60 -3.11 0.04
N VAL A 227 15.66 -2.34 -0.23
CA VAL A 227 15.51 -0.98 -0.76
C VAL A 227 15.89 -0.97 -2.24
N PRO A 228 15.03 -0.44 -3.13
CA PRO A 228 15.36 -0.32 -4.55
C PRO A 228 16.60 0.57 -4.80
N ASP A 229 17.48 0.15 -5.70
CA ASP A 229 18.74 0.85 -6.04
C ASP A 229 18.58 2.33 -6.43
N PHE A 230 17.48 2.68 -7.10
CA PHE A 230 17.24 4.07 -7.52
C PHE A 230 17.17 5.03 -6.31
N PHE A 231 16.74 4.56 -5.13
CA PHE A 231 16.73 5.34 -3.89
C PHE A 231 18.13 5.55 -3.31
N ILE A 232 19.04 4.60 -3.52
CA ILE A 232 20.41 4.66 -3.00
C ILE A 232 21.25 5.61 -3.88
N SER A 233 21.04 5.60 -5.19
CA SER A 233 21.79 6.41 -6.15
C SER A 233 21.56 7.94 -6.05
N CYS A 234 20.54 8.37 -5.30
CA CYS A 234 20.12 9.77 -5.18
C CYS A 234 20.46 10.43 -3.83
N ALA A 235 21.09 9.69 -2.91
CA ALA A 235 21.56 10.15 -1.60
C ALA A 235 23.08 10.41 -1.64
#